data_AF-A0AAE3DZD9-F1
#
_entry.id   AF-A0AAE3DZD9-F1
#
_cell.length_a   1.000
_cell.length_b   1.000
_cell.length_c   1.000
_cell.angle_alpha   90.00
_cell.angle_beta   90.00
_cell.angle_gamma   90.00
#
_symmetry.space_group_name_H-M   'P 1'
#
loop_
_entity.id
_entity.type
_entity.pdbx_description
1 polymer ?
#
loop_
_entity_poly.entity_id
_entity_poly.type
_entity_poly.pdbx_seq_one_letter_code
_entity_poly.pdbx_strand_id
1 'polypeptide(L)'
;MARRRRERMSEGKKNIIAGLIQEYDIKTAEDIQEALKDLLGGTIQEMMEAELDEHLGYDEYERSDNPDYRNGVKQKKLRSSYGEIPIDVPQDRDGDFEPQIVPKRKKDISEIEQKIIAMSAKGMTTRQIS
;
A
#
# COMPACT_ATOMS: atom_id res chain seq x y z
N MET A 1 39.55 -6.67 6.79
CA MET A 1 38.14 -6.23 6.86
C MET A 1 37.71 -5.77 5.48
N ALA A 2 36.78 -6.47 4.83
CA ALA A 2 36.33 -6.10 3.48
C ALA A 2 35.48 -4.82 3.56
N ARG A 3 35.90 -3.75 2.87
CA ARG A 3 35.07 -2.55 2.67
C ARG A 3 33.83 -2.96 1.89
N ARG A 4 32.65 -2.92 2.52
CA ARG A 4 31.37 -3.00 1.81
C ARG A 4 31.34 -1.88 0.77
N ARG A 5 31.43 -2.25 -0.51
CA ARG A 5 31.20 -1.34 -1.64
C ARG A 5 29.73 -0.95 -1.58
N ARG A 6 29.41 0.30 -1.19
CA ARG A 6 28.04 0.81 -1.31
C ARG A 6 27.70 0.77 -2.80
N GLU A 7 26.72 -0.04 -3.18
CA GLU A 7 26.16 0.00 -4.52
C GLU A 7 25.65 1.43 -4.78
N ARG A 8 26.07 2.02 -5.90
CA ARG A 8 25.54 3.32 -6.32
C ARG A 8 24.05 3.14 -6.59
N MET A 9 23.23 4.05 -6.07
CA MET A 9 21.80 4.02 -6.34
C MET A 9 21.53 4.08 -7.85
N SER A 10 20.62 3.24 -8.33
CA SER A 10 20.10 3.30 -9.69
C SER A 10 19.41 4.65 -9.94
N GLU A 11 19.45 5.14 -11.18
CA GLU A 11 18.75 6.37 -11.60
C GLU A 11 17.25 6.31 -11.28
N GLY A 12 16.61 5.15 -11.44
CA GLY A 12 15.20 4.99 -11.06
C GLY A 12 14.95 5.21 -9.57
N LYS A 13 15.85 4.71 -8.71
CA LYS A 13 15.76 4.93 -7.25
C LYS A 13 15.98 6.40 -6.89
N LYS A 14 16.88 7.10 -7.61
CA LYS A 14 17.09 8.54 -7.43
C LYS A 14 15.86 9.35 -7.81
N ASN A 15 15.18 8.99 -8.91
CA ASN A 15 13.98 9.68 -9.36
C ASN A 15 12.83 9.53 -8.35
N ILE A 16 12.62 8.32 -7.81
CA ILE A 16 11.61 8.08 -6.77
C ILE A 16 11.91 8.90 -5.51
N ILE A 17 13.17 8.92 -5.06
CA ILE A 17 13.58 9.70 -3.88
C ILE A 17 13.40 11.21 -4.14
N ALA A 18 13.77 11.70 -5.33
CA ALA A 18 13.59 13.10 -5.68
C ALA A 18 12.11 13.49 -5.73
N GLY A 19 11.25 12.64 -6.30
CA GLY A 19 9.80 12.83 -6.31
C GLY A 19 9.22 12.87 -4.89
N LEU A 20 9.60 11.92 -4.03
CA LEU A 20 9.18 11.89 -2.63
C LEU A 20 9.56 13.17 -1.87
N ILE A 21 10.79 13.66 -2.04
CA ILE A 21 11.26 14.89 -1.37
C ILE A 21 10.44 16.10 -1.84
N GLN A 22 10.11 16.18 -3.12
CA GLN A 22 9.35 17.29 -3.69
C GLN A 22 7.87 17.25 -3.31
N GLU A 23 7.22 16.10 -3.43
CA GLU A 23 5.78 15.94 -3.18
C GLU A 23 5.43 16.19 -1.71
N TYR A 24 6.23 15.65 -0.80
CA TYR A 24 6.02 15.76 0.65
C TYR A 24 6.76 16.94 1.30
N ASP A 25 7.41 17.83 0.51
CA ASP A 25 8.21 18.97 0.98
C ASP A 25 9.15 18.62 2.17
N ILE A 26 9.89 17.52 2.01
CA ILE A 26 10.68 16.91 3.09
C ILE A 26 11.88 17.80 3.45
N LYS A 27 11.93 18.29 4.71
CA LYS A 27 13.02 19.13 5.24
C LYS A 27 13.75 18.48 6.41
N THR A 28 13.06 17.65 7.18
CA THR A 28 13.56 17.03 8.40
C THR A 28 13.44 15.51 8.37
N ALA A 29 14.09 14.84 9.33
CA ALA A 29 13.95 13.39 9.49
C ALA A 29 12.55 12.98 9.96
N GLU A 30 11.81 13.87 10.62
CA GLU A 30 10.42 13.64 11.02
C GLU A 30 9.50 13.66 9.80
N ASP A 31 9.69 14.61 8.88
CA ASP A 31 8.93 14.71 7.63
C ASP A 31 9.10 13.43 6.78
N ILE A 32 10.29 12.81 6.81
CA ILE A 32 10.53 11.53 6.14
C ILE A 32 9.64 10.43 6.74
N GLN A 33 9.52 10.38 8.07
CA GLN A 33 8.70 9.35 8.73
C GLN A 33 7.22 9.54 8.41
N GLU A 34 6.74 10.78 8.41
CA GLU A 34 5.36 11.09 8.05
C GLU A 34 5.06 10.77 6.58
N ALA A 35 5.95 11.14 5.65
CA ALA A 35 5.82 10.80 4.24
C ALA A 35 5.80 9.28 4.01
N LEU A 36 6.67 8.51 4.67
CA LEU A 36 6.69 7.05 4.56
C LEU A 36 5.43 6.40 5.15
N LYS A 37 4.91 6.96 6.25
CA LYS A 37 3.68 6.52 6.89
C LYS A 37 2.47 6.72 5.98
N ASP A 38 2.38 7.90 5.36
CA ASP A 38 1.31 8.23 4.41
C ASP A 38 1.41 7.37 3.14
N LEU A 39 2.61 7.29 2.55
CA LEU A 39 2.85 6.45 1.37
C LEU A 39 2.50 4.97 1.61
N LEU A 40 2.85 4.43 2.78
CA LEU A 40 2.49 3.06 3.15
C LEU A 40 0.97 2.90 3.25
N GLY A 41 0.27 3.88 3.84
CA GLY A 41 -1.19 3.91 3.91
C GLY A 41 -1.82 3.91 2.52
N GLY A 42 -1.43 4.86 1.67
CA GLY A 42 -1.91 4.99 0.30
C GLY A 42 -1.64 3.73 -0.54
N THR A 43 -0.43 3.16 -0.43
CA THR A 43 -0.09 1.92 -1.14
C THR A 43 -1.02 0.77 -0.72
N ILE A 44 -1.29 0.62 0.58
CA ILE A 44 -2.21 -0.43 1.06
C ILE A 44 -3.63 -0.19 0.56
N GLN A 45 -4.08 1.07 0.50
CA GLN A 45 -5.40 1.42 -0.03
C GLN A 45 -5.53 1.07 -1.51
N GLU A 46 -4.61 1.55 -2.35
CA GLU A 46 -4.60 1.25 -3.79
C GLU A 46 -4.57 -0.26 -4.06
N MET A 47 -3.76 -1.00 -3.29
CA MET A 47 -3.70 -2.44 -3.46
C MET A 47 -5.01 -3.15 -3.06
N MET A 48 -5.75 -2.66 -2.04
CA MET A 48 -7.07 -3.20 -1.69
C MET A 48 -8.16 -2.77 -2.66
N GLU A 49 -8.04 -1.61 -3.29
CA GLU A 49 -8.92 -1.20 -4.39
C GLU A 49 -8.73 -2.14 -5.57
N ALA A 50 -7.49 -2.41 -5.97
CA ALA A 50 -7.19 -3.39 -7.01
C ALA A 50 -7.71 -4.81 -6.68
N GLU A 51 -7.64 -5.23 -5.41
CA GLU A 51 -8.27 -6.49 -4.96
C GLU A 51 -9.79 -6.48 -5.13
N LEU A 52 -10.44 -5.34 -4.87
CA LEU A 52 -11.89 -5.21 -5.05
C LEU A 52 -12.26 -5.17 -6.55
N ASP A 53 -11.45 -4.52 -7.39
CA ASP A 53 -11.61 -4.53 -8.85
C ASP A 53 -11.56 -5.97 -9.37
N GLU A 54 -10.61 -6.78 -8.89
CA GLU A 54 -10.49 -8.20 -9.24
C GLU A 54 -11.66 -9.03 -8.70
N HIS A 55 -12.12 -8.77 -7.47
CA HIS A 55 -13.27 -9.46 -6.85
C HIS A 55 -14.57 -9.21 -7.62
N LEU A 56 -14.83 -7.94 -7.97
CA LEU A 56 -16.04 -7.55 -8.69
C LEU A 56 -15.93 -7.83 -10.20
N GLY A 57 -14.71 -7.91 -10.74
CA GLY A 57 -14.43 -8.12 -12.15
C GLY A 57 -14.68 -6.89 -13.04
N TYR A 58 -14.71 -5.69 -12.46
CA TYR A 58 -14.87 -4.42 -13.17
C TYR A 58 -14.30 -3.22 -12.38
N ASP A 59 -13.88 -2.19 -13.10
CA ASP A 59 -13.25 -1.00 -12.54
C ASP A 59 -14.26 -0.03 -11.92
N GLU A 60 -13.80 0.96 -11.16
CA GLU A 60 -14.69 1.98 -10.60
C GLU A 60 -15.49 2.71 -11.70
N TYR A 61 -16.81 2.79 -11.52
CA TYR A 61 -17.77 3.36 -12.48
C TYR A 61 -17.89 2.65 -13.83
N GLU A 62 -17.21 1.52 -14.03
CA GLU A 62 -17.42 0.70 -15.21
C GLU A 62 -18.81 0.03 -15.17
N ARG A 63 -19.48 -0.05 -16.32
CA ARG A 63 -20.76 -0.75 -16.42
C ARG A 63 -20.51 -2.25 -16.40
N SER A 64 -21.15 -2.93 -15.48
CA SER A 64 -21.08 -4.39 -15.34
C SER A 64 -22.48 -4.98 -15.18
N ASP A 65 -22.61 -6.25 -15.59
CA ASP A 65 -23.79 -7.08 -15.30
C ASP A 65 -23.68 -7.78 -13.93
N ASN A 66 -22.60 -7.50 -13.17
CA ASN A 66 -22.43 -8.02 -11.81
C ASN A 66 -23.57 -7.51 -10.91
N PRO A 67 -24.30 -8.40 -10.20
CA PRO A 67 -25.35 -8.00 -9.27
C PRO A 67 -24.84 -7.33 -7.99
N ASP A 68 -23.55 -7.48 -7.66
CA ASP A 68 -22.90 -6.82 -6.54
C ASP A 68 -22.23 -5.52 -6.98
N TYR A 69 -22.07 -4.57 -6.06
CA TYR A 69 -21.57 -3.23 -6.34
C TYR A 69 -20.69 -2.68 -5.23
N ARG A 70 -19.79 -1.74 -5.58
CA ARG A 70 -19.06 -0.94 -4.59
C ARG A 70 -20.03 -0.17 -3.69
N ASN A 71 -19.77 -0.20 -2.38
CA ASN A 71 -20.60 0.40 -1.34
C ASN A 71 -19.79 1.37 -0.47
N GLY A 72 -18.99 2.21 -1.13
CA GLY A 72 -18.13 3.20 -0.49
C GLY A 72 -16.95 2.58 0.26
N VAL A 73 -16.48 3.32 1.27
CA VAL A 73 -15.27 2.97 2.03
C VAL A 73 -15.51 2.99 3.53
N LYS A 74 -14.71 2.23 4.27
CA LYS A 74 -14.72 2.17 5.72
C LYS A 74 -13.37 2.52 6.31
N GLN A 75 -13.37 3.49 7.22
CA GLN A 75 -12.18 3.87 7.96
C GLN A 75 -11.66 2.73 8.85
N LYS A 76 -10.36 2.47 8.74
CA LYS A 76 -9.62 1.51 9.56
C LYS A 76 -8.29 2.14 9.98
N LYS A 77 -7.96 2.04 11.27
CA LYS A 77 -6.65 2.44 11.79
C LYS A 77 -5.74 1.23 11.87
N LEU A 78 -4.68 1.22 11.06
CA LEU A 78 -3.64 0.20 11.07
C LEU A 78 -2.51 0.60 12.02
N ARG A 79 -1.85 -0.39 12.60
CA ARG A 79 -0.67 -0.21 13.45
C ARG A 79 0.54 -0.74 12.70
N SER A 80 1.50 0.15 12.46
CA SER A 80 2.77 -0.12 11.77
C SER A 80 3.94 0.26 12.67
N SER A 81 5.16 -0.04 12.23
CA SER A 81 6.39 0.43 12.88
C SER A 81 6.51 1.96 12.90
N TYR A 82 5.90 2.64 11.91
CA TYR A 82 5.82 4.11 11.83
C TYR A 82 4.63 4.70 12.62
N GLY A 83 3.86 3.87 13.35
CA GLY A 83 2.74 4.30 14.18
C GLY A 83 1.36 3.99 13.59
N GLU A 84 0.34 4.72 14.03
CA GLU A 84 -1.06 4.50 13.61
C GLU A 84 -1.37 5.17 12.27
N ILE A 85 -1.72 4.37 11.26
CA ILE A 85 -2.03 4.82 9.89
C ILE A 85 -3.54 4.72 9.69
N PRO A 86 -4.27 5.84 9.50
CA PRO A 86 -5.64 5.79 9.03
C PRO A 86 -5.66 5.41 7.55
N ILE A 87 -6.53 4.48 7.18
CA ILE A 87 -6.80 4.11 5.80
C ILE A 87 -8.31 3.95 5.58
N ASP A 88 -8.73 4.17 4.36
CA ASP A 88 -10.08 3.87 3.87
C ASP A 88 -10.06 2.53 3.14
N VAL A 89 -10.82 1.57 3.65
CA VAL A 89 -10.93 0.21 3.09
C VAL A 89 -12.16 0.15 2.20
N PRO A 90 -12.02 -0.24 0.92
CA PRO A 90 -13.16 -0.32 0.02
C PRO A 90 -14.11 -1.47 0.43
N GLN A 91 -15.40 -1.30 0.16
CA GLN A 91 -16.43 -2.27 0.50
C GLN A 91 -17.30 -2.60 -0.72
N ASP A 92 -17.72 -3.85 -0.78
CA ASP A 92 -18.77 -4.36 -1.64
C ASP A 92 -20.15 -4.26 -0.95
N ARG A 93 -21.23 -4.48 -1.70
CA ARG A 93 -22.60 -4.31 -1.22
C ARG A 93 -23.07 -5.55 -0.48
N ASP A 94 -22.72 -6.73 -0.99
CA ASP A 94 -23.12 -8.01 -0.42
C ASP A 94 -22.28 -8.41 0.81
N GLY A 95 -21.08 -7.83 0.95
CA GLY A 95 -20.19 -7.99 2.11
C GLY A 95 -19.33 -9.26 2.07
N ASP A 96 -19.27 -9.92 0.92
CA ASP A 96 -18.54 -11.16 0.67
C ASP A 96 -17.07 -10.93 0.27
N PHE A 97 -16.69 -9.72 -0.13
CA PHE A 97 -15.29 -9.36 -0.42
C PHE A 97 -14.37 -9.62 0.79
N GLU A 98 -13.33 -10.43 0.64
CA GLU A 98 -12.32 -10.71 1.67
C GLU A 98 -10.93 -10.21 1.25
N PRO A 99 -10.49 -9.03 1.73
CA PRO A 99 -9.18 -8.48 1.40
C PRO A 99 -8.04 -9.40 1.86
N GLN A 100 -7.07 -9.64 0.99
CA GLN A 100 -5.93 -10.55 1.28
C GLN A 100 -4.76 -9.78 1.91
N ILE A 101 -4.48 -8.56 1.44
CA ILE A 101 -3.37 -7.75 1.98
C ILE A 101 -3.57 -7.41 3.45
N VAL A 102 -4.75 -6.89 3.80
CA VAL A 102 -5.12 -6.64 5.20
C VAL A 102 -6.45 -7.29 5.53
N PRO A 103 -6.43 -8.53 6.06
CA PRO A 103 -7.63 -9.27 6.40
C PRO A 103 -8.63 -8.48 7.26
N LYS A 104 -9.91 -8.84 7.12
CA LYS A 104 -11.00 -8.28 7.94
C LYS A 104 -10.61 -8.35 9.42
N ARG A 105 -10.86 -7.25 10.14
CA ARG A 105 -10.57 -7.06 11.58
C ARG A 105 -9.08 -7.04 11.99
N LYS A 106 -8.14 -7.50 11.16
CA LYS A 106 -6.69 -7.40 11.44
C LYS A 106 -6.25 -5.94 11.35
N LYS A 107 -5.64 -5.40 12.41
CA LYS A 107 -5.17 -4.00 12.47
C LYS A 107 -3.66 -3.87 12.58
N ASP A 108 -2.98 -4.92 13.05
CA ASP A 108 -1.52 -4.93 13.14
C ASP A 108 -0.92 -5.41 11.82
N ILE A 109 -0.09 -4.55 11.21
CA ILE A 109 0.58 -4.82 9.95
C ILE A 109 2.12 -4.83 10.09
N SER A 110 2.64 -4.72 11.31
CA SER A 110 4.10 -4.65 11.56
C SER A 110 4.88 -5.83 10.96
N GLU A 111 4.28 -7.03 10.96
CA GLU A 111 4.87 -8.24 10.37
C GLU A 111 4.91 -8.22 8.83
N ILE A 112 3.91 -7.61 8.19
CA ILE A 112 3.79 -7.58 6.71
C ILE A 112 4.43 -6.34 6.10
N GLU A 113 4.56 -5.26 6.87
CA GLU A 113 5.20 -4.00 6.48
C GLU A 113 6.60 -4.23 5.90
N GLN A 114 7.42 -5.04 6.56
CA GLN A 114 8.76 -5.37 6.07
C GLN A 114 8.72 -6.16 4.75
N LYS A 115 7.69 -7.00 4.56
CA LYS A 115 7.49 -7.75 3.30
C LYS A 115 7.03 -6.82 2.18
N ILE A 116 6.12 -5.89 2.45
CA ILE A 116 5.63 -4.89 1.48
C ILE A 116 6.79 -3.98 1.02
N ILE A 117 7.60 -3.48 1.96
CA ILE A 117 8.79 -2.69 1.65
C ILE A 117 9.78 -3.51 0.83
N ALA A 118 9.99 -4.79 1.17
CA ALA A 118 10.88 -5.68 0.41
C ALA A 118 10.35 -6.01 -0.99
N MET A 119 9.02 -6.14 -1.17
CA MET A 119 8.37 -6.34 -2.46
C MET A 119 8.58 -5.15 -3.39
N SER A 120 8.26 -3.94 -2.90
CA SER A 120 8.45 -2.70 -3.64
C SER A 120 9.93 -2.47 -3.99
N ALA A 121 10.83 -2.68 -3.03
CA ALA A 121 12.27 -2.51 -3.26
C ALA A 121 12.88 -3.49 -4.27
N LYS A 122 12.23 -4.64 -4.52
CA LYS A 122 12.69 -5.68 -5.45
C LYS A 122 11.88 -5.77 -6.75
N GLY A 123 10.77 -5.05 -6.89
CA GLY A 123 9.92 -5.07 -8.07
C GLY A 123 9.20 -6.42 -8.29
N MET A 124 8.87 -7.13 -7.21
CA MET A 124 8.18 -8.43 -7.29
C MET A 124 6.67 -8.22 -7.46
N THR A 125 6.06 -8.93 -8.40
CA THR A 125 4.60 -8.93 -8.62
C THR A 125 3.88 -9.80 -7.59
N THR A 126 2.68 -9.39 -7.17
CA THR A 126 1.82 -10.03 -6.13
C THR A 126 1.68 -11.55 -6.28
N ARG A 127 1.69 -12.09 -7.51
CA ARG A 127 1.63 -13.54 -7.81
C ARG A 127 2.84 -14.38 -7.36
N GLN A 128 4.00 -13.80 -7.08
CA GLN A 128 5.22 -14.57 -6.76
C GLN A 128 5.37 -14.91 -5.27
N ILE A 129 4.44 -14.43 -4.43
CA ILE A 129 4.60 -14.42 -2.97
C ILE A 129 3.48 -15.17 -2.25
N SER A 130 2.45 -15.61 -2.99
CA SER A 130 1.44 -16.55 -2.48
C SER A 130 2.00 -17.97 -2.31
#